data_AF-A0A1H7SJ46-F1
#
_entry.id   AF-A0A1H7SJ46-F1
#
_cell.length_a   1.000
_cell.length_b   1.000
_cell.length_c   1.000
_cell.angle_alpha   90.00
_cell.angle_beta   90.00
_cell.angle_gamma   90.00
#
_symmetry.space_group_name_H-M   'P 1'
#
loop_
_entity.id
_entity.type
_entity.pdbx_description
1 polymer ?
#
loop_
_entity_poly.entity_id
_entity_poly.type
_entity_poly.pdbx_seq_one_letter_code
_entity_poly.pdbx_strand_id
1 'polypeptide(L)'
;MVNNTVSKPSFWSRRLILGTTVAGAVIFFIVGIIFWGGFNTAMEATNTTEFCIGCHEMEDNVYQEYKPTIHYSNRTGVRAGCADCHVPKPWIHKMVRKVEASKEVFSWLTGKLDTKEKFNEHRFDLAKSVWTAMKETDSRECRNCHNFESMNPEFQKPRARKQHLNAFETGQTCIDCHKGIAHHNVRDQLSDEELEAIEAPNPKFVRAVPQLYKDGLARAEAKEAAEKARLKAEAIAEKEKVQAQIAQAVAEATANMSGAASKAPASKQNATTQGNEISVDWSKSTATDIGVFYPGTASIEWILGRNHGGKRAFTKGDRCTECHSEEIADIGNNIAGGESEKIEDPALIPGKRGSFDVTINAAHDDDNLYLKFSWPETDHTPAPFVDGGKMDPDNAMKLAFMLATDDVEYADRAGCWGTCHADINAMPFEPENEVLMGSDLAKRLDFSGGLTKYITESRTDIELKGRRGKALGGWDKLRSDAELATAVESNKFMDIVRYKAGEGKVEDGYILAERQMHGGQGGEVSATLNNGTWTVVVKRKLKSDKAGDVSIEPGTLYNFGFAIHDDYTNGRYHHVSFGYKLALDNDGAEINATKL
;
A
#
# COMPACT_ATOMS: atom_id res chain seq x y z
N MET A 1 -55.32 22.27 97.85
CA MET A 1 -55.41 21.51 96.59
C MET A 1 -55.11 22.47 95.45
N VAL A 2 -53.94 22.39 94.84
CA VAL A 2 -53.62 23.10 93.60
C VAL A 2 -52.98 22.06 92.69
N ASN A 3 -53.76 21.60 91.70
CA ASN A 3 -53.33 20.65 90.69
C ASN A 3 -52.42 21.35 89.69
N ASN A 4 -51.13 21.04 89.72
CA ASN A 4 -50.20 21.40 88.65
C ASN A 4 -50.34 20.40 87.50
N THR A 5 -51.10 20.76 86.47
CA THR A 5 -51.11 20.06 85.18
C THR A 5 -49.98 20.59 84.30
N VAL A 6 -48.83 19.91 84.33
CA VAL A 6 -47.74 20.11 83.37
C VAL A 6 -48.18 19.57 82.00
N SER A 7 -48.44 20.46 81.04
CA SER A 7 -48.68 20.09 79.65
C SER A 7 -47.42 19.46 79.04
N LYS A 8 -47.50 18.19 78.63
CA LYS A 8 -46.43 17.54 77.85
C LYS A 8 -46.25 18.27 76.51
N PRO A 9 -45.03 18.67 76.12
CA PRO A 9 -44.81 19.23 74.80
C PRO A 9 -45.04 18.15 73.73
N SER A 10 -45.76 18.52 72.66
CA SER A 10 -46.05 17.67 71.51
C SER A 10 -44.79 17.04 70.92
N PHE A 11 -44.92 15.79 70.47
CA PHE A 11 -43.93 14.94 69.79
C PHE A 11 -43.19 15.65 68.63
N TRP A 12 -43.76 16.73 68.09
CA TRP A 12 -43.22 17.49 66.97
C TRP A 12 -42.21 18.59 67.32
N SER A 13 -41.98 18.90 68.60
CA SER A 13 -41.27 20.15 68.97
C SER A 13 -39.76 20.05 69.26
N ARG A 14 -39.11 18.89 69.17
CA ARG A 14 -37.70 18.75 69.65
C ARG A 14 -36.75 17.85 68.83
N ARG A 15 -36.81 17.86 67.50
CA ARG A 15 -35.77 17.16 66.69
C ARG A 15 -35.33 17.94 65.45
N LEU A 16 -35.12 19.24 65.57
CA LEU A 16 -34.44 20.02 64.54
C LEU A 16 -32.93 20.01 64.84
N ILE A 17 -32.17 19.19 64.12
CA ILE A 17 -30.71 19.36 63.98
C ILE A 17 -30.53 20.05 62.62
N LEU A 18 -29.94 21.25 62.60
CA LEU A 18 -29.74 22.08 61.39
C LEU A 18 -31.03 22.37 60.58
N GLY A 19 -32.18 22.55 61.26
CA GLY A 19 -33.42 23.00 60.63
C GLY A 19 -34.23 21.92 59.89
N THR A 20 -33.84 20.65 59.95
CA THR A 20 -34.65 19.52 59.43
C THR A 20 -34.99 18.53 60.54
N THR A 21 -36.21 17.97 60.50
CA THR A 21 -36.59 16.90 61.43
C THR A 21 -35.87 15.61 61.03
N VAL A 22 -35.46 14.77 62.00
CA VAL A 22 -34.86 13.45 61.71
C VAL A 22 -35.74 12.62 60.77
N ALA A 23 -37.08 12.74 60.91
CA ALA A 23 -38.04 12.12 60.00
C ALA A 23 -37.96 12.71 58.57
N GLY A 24 -37.84 14.03 58.44
CA GLY A 24 -37.62 14.69 57.15
C GLY A 24 -36.32 14.25 56.49
N ALA A 25 -35.21 14.17 57.24
CA ALA A 25 -33.93 13.70 56.72
C ALA A 25 -33.99 12.26 56.18
N VAL A 26 -34.67 11.35 56.90
CA VAL A 26 -34.88 9.97 56.44
C VAL A 26 -35.75 9.91 55.18
N ILE A 27 -36.81 10.71 55.10
CA ILE A 27 -37.67 10.78 53.90
C ILE A 27 -36.87 11.29 52.70
N PHE A 28 -36.13 12.40 52.84
CA PHE A 28 -35.29 12.92 51.76
C PHE A 28 -34.21 11.94 51.31
N PHE A 29 -33.62 11.17 52.24
CA PHE A 29 -32.66 10.14 51.91
C PHE A 29 -33.28 9.00 51.09
N ILE A 30 -34.45 8.50 51.49
CA ILE A 30 -35.18 7.45 50.75
C ILE A 30 -35.58 7.96 49.36
N VAL A 31 -36.14 9.17 49.27
CA VAL A 31 -36.47 9.81 47.99
C VAL A 31 -35.22 9.96 47.13
N GLY A 32 -34.09 10.36 47.72
CA GLY A 32 -32.80 10.47 47.03
C GLY A 32 -32.32 9.14 46.45
N ILE A 33 -32.43 8.04 47.20
CA ILE A 33 -32.09 6.69 46.70
C ILE A 33 -33.00 6.28 45.54
N ILE A 34 -34.31 6.49 45.68
CA ILE A 34 -35.28 6.15 44.63
C ILE A 34 -34.99 6.96 43.37
N PHE A 35 -34.74 8.26 43.50
CA PHE A 35 -34.41 9.12 42.37
C PHE A 35 -33.10 8.71 41.71
N TRP A 36 -32.03 8.49 42.50
CA TRP A 36 -30.73 8.09 41.98
C TRP A 36 -30.78 6.71 41.30
N GLY A 37 -31.45 5.73 41.92
CA GLY A 37 -31.63 4.40 41.36
C GLY A 37 -32.49 4.43 40.09
N GLY A 38 -33.59 5.18 40.11
CA GLY A 38 -34.47 5.37 38.95
C GLY A 38 -33.76 6.06 37.80
N PHE A 39 -33.00 7.12 38.08
CA PHE A 39 -32.21 7.85 37.09
C PHE A 39 -31.16 6.96 36.42
N ASN A 40 -30.36 6.21 37.19
CA ASN A 40 -29.35 5.32 36.61
C ASN A 40 -29.97 4.15 35.84
N THR A 41 -31.09 3.61 36.31
CA THR A 41 -31.85 2.57 35.58
C THR A 41 -32.34 3.09 34.24
N ALA A 42 -32.94 4.28 34.20
CA ALA A 42 -33.37 4.90 32.96
C ALA A 42 -32.17 5.21 32.04
N MET A 43 -31.05 5.63 32.62
CA MET A 43 -29.85 5.89 31.84
C MET A 43 -29.27 4.64 31.18
N GLU A 44 -29.31 3.50 31.87
CA GLU A 44 -28.87 2.23 31.30
C GLU A 44 -29.86 1.69 30.27
N ALA A 45 -31.17 1.78 30.55
CA ALA A 45 -32.20 1.38 29.60
C ALA A 45 -32.09 2.15 28.27
N THR A 46 -31.75 3.44 28.30
CA THR A 46 -31.55 4.25 27.08
C THR A 46 -30.19 4.05 26.40
N ASN A 47 -29.34 3.14 26.91
CA ASN A 47 -28.08 2.73 26.26
C ASN A 47 -28.17 1.34 25.63
N THR A 48 -29.32 0.66 25.72
CA THR A 48 -29.47 -0.65 25.10
C THR A 48 -29.61 -0.52 23.57
N THR A 49 -29.23 -1.57 22.86
CA THR A 49 -29.41 -1.60 21.40
C THR A 49 -30.89 -1.57 21.06
N GLU A 50 -31.72 -2.26 21.84
CA GLU A 50 -33.17 -2.34 21.72
C GLU A 50 -33.84 -0.96 21.84
N PHE A 51 -33.35 -0.10 22.73
CA PHE A 51 -33.84 1.28 22.82
C PHE A 51 -33.48 2.09 21.57
N CYS A 52 -32.22 2.00 21.11
CA CYS A 52 -31.75 2.75 19.95
C CYS A 52 -32.51 2.35 18.67
N ILE A 53 -32.78 1.06 18.47
CA ILE A 53 -33.55 0.58 17.31
C ILE A 53 -35.07 0.67 17.52
N GLY A 54 -35.54 1.22 18.64
CA GLY A 54 -36.96 1.54 18.82
C GLY A 54 -37.44 2.65 17.88
N CYS A 55 -36.51 3.42 17.31
CA CYS A 55 -36.76 4.37 16.22
C CYS A 55 -36.61 3.66 14.87
N HIS A 56 -37.62 3.78 14.00
CA HIS A 56 -37.61 3.13 12.68
C HIS A 56 -36.44 3.63 11.81
N GLU A 57 -36.02 4.88 11.95
CA GLU A 57 -34.86 5.41 11.21
C GLU A 57 -33.58 4.65 11.54
N MET A 58 -33.44 4.17 12.79
CA MET A 58 -32.28 3.41 13.22
C MET A 58 -32.40 1.93 12.85
N GLU A 59 -33.60 1.35 12.99
CA GLU A 59 -33.87 -0.06 12.69
C GLU A 59 -33.75 -0.36 11.18
N ASP A 60 -34.33 0.48 10.32
CA ASP A 60 -34.41 0.25 8.88
C ASP A 60 -33.10 0.58 8.14
N ASN A 61 -32.25 1.43 8.74
CA ASN A 61 -31.00 1.89 8.15
C ASN A 61 -29.79 1.31 8.89
N VAL A 62 -29.25 2.02 9.88
CA VAL A 62 -27.95 1.74 10.50
C VAL A 62 -27.87 0.37 11.17
N TYR A 63 -28.97 -0.15 11.69
CA TYR A 63 -29.01 -1.49 12.27
C TYR A 63 -28.84 -2.58 11.21
N GLN A 64 -29.46 -2.42 10.04
CA GLN A 64 -29.28 -3.34 8.92
C GLN A 64 -27.83 -3.36 8.44
N GLU A 65 -27.20 -2.18 8.38
CA GLU A 65 -25.79 -2.02 7.99
C GLU A 65 -24.82 -2.64 9.03
N TYR A 66 -25.19 -2.64 10.31
CA TYR A 66 -24.39 -3.17 11.40
C TYR A 66 -24.43 -4.70 11.53
N LYS A 67 -25.56 -5.34 11.23
CA LYS A 67 -25.75 -6.81 11.28
C LYS A 67 -24.68 -7.66 10.57
N PRO A 68 -24.22 -7.32 9.35
CA PRO A 68 -23.21 -8.12 8.67
C PRO A 68 -21.80 -7.95 9.23
N THR A 69 -21.59 -7.06 10.20
CA THR A 69 -20.24 -6.70 10.67
C THR A 69 -19.74 -7.59 11.81
N ILE A 70 -18.42 -7.60 12.01
CA ILE A 70 -17.77 -8.31 13.13
C ILE A 70 -18.22 -7.79 14.51
N HIS A 71 -18.72 -6.56 14.57
CA HIS A 71 -19.24 -5.97 15.80
C HIS A 71 -20.61 -6.52 16.18
N TYR A 72 -21.35 -7.13 15.24
CA TYR A 72 -22.60 -7.84 15.48
C TYR A 72 -22.38 -9.33 15.77
N SER A 73 -21.57 -10.01 14.95
CA SER A 73 -21.28 -11.43 15.08
C SER A 73 -19.77 -11.68 14.99
N ASN A 74 -19.19 -12.29 16.03
CA ASN A 74 -17.77 -12.62 16.06
C ASN A 74 -17.47 -13.92 16.80
N ARG A 75 -16.23 -14.40 16.64
CA ARG A 75 -15.73 -15.66 17.21
C ARG A 75 -15.74 -15.74 18.74
N THR A 76 -15.84 -14.62 19.45
CA THR A 76 -15.76 -14.59 20.93
C THR A 76 -17.13 -14.52 21.61
N GLY A 77 -18.19 -14.21 20.85
CA GLY A 77 -19.53 -13.97 21.40
C GLY A 77 -19.69 -12.62 22.11
N VAL A 78 -18.64 -11.82 22.26
CA VAL A 78 -18.70 -10.48 22.86
C VAL A 78 -19.09 -9.47 21.80
N ARG A 79 -20.31 -8.94 21.88
CA ARG A 79 -20.88 -8.00 20.90
C ARG A 79 -20.80 -6.56 21.41
N ALA A 80 -20.33 -5.64 20.58
CA ALA A 80 -20.40 -4.20 20.88
C ALA A 80 -21.75 -3.67 20.43
N GLY A 81 -22.57 -3.15 21.37
CA GLY A 81 -23.88 -2.56 21.05
C GLY A 81 -23.78 -1.13 20.52
N CYS A 82 -24.91 -0.52 20.17
CA CYS A 82 -24.94 0.86 19.66
C CYS A 82 -24.26 1.85 20.61
N ALA A 83 -24.54 1.75 21.91
CA ALA A 83 -24.00 2.66 22.91
C ALA A 83 -22.50 2.48 23.15
N ASP A 84 -21.92 1.31 22.94
CA ASP A 84 -20.48 1.10 23.13
C ASP A 84 -19.64 1.98 22.20
N CYS A 85 -20.18 2.30 21.02
CA CYS A 85 -19.53 3.16 20.02
C CYS A 85 -20.03 4.60 20.03
N HIS A 86 -21.32 4.84 20.31
CA HIS A 86 -21.95 6.16 20.17
C HIS A 86 -22.18 6.91 21.49
N VAL A 87 -22.03 6.24 22.64
CA VAL A 87 -22.25 6.82 23.97
C VAL A 87 -21.00 6.64 24.84
N PRO A 88 -20.37 7.73 25.30
CA PRO A 88 -19.20 7.62 26.15
C PRO A 88 -19.49 6.88 27.46
N LYS A 89 -18.57 6.01 27.88
CA LYS A 89 -18.66 5.34 29.20
C LYS A 89 -18.43 6.31 30.37
N PRO A 90 -17.44 7.24 30.34
CA PRO A 90 -17.23 8.18 31.45
C PRO A 90 -18.42 9.12 31.65
N TRP A 91 -18.84 9.29 32.92
CA TRP A 91 -20.10 9.94 33.28
C TRP A 91 -20.28 11.35 32.67
N ILE A 92 -19.26 12.21 32.77
CA ILE A 92 -19.35 13.59 32.26
C ILE A 92 -19.60 13.59 30.75
N HIS A 93 -18.83 12.81 30.00
CA HIS A 93 -18.97 12.71 28.55
C HIS A 93 -20.29 12.02 28.13
N LYS A 94 -20.74 11.03 28.91
CA LYS A 94 -22.05 10.39 28.73
C LYS A 94 -23.17 11.43 28.82
N MET A 95 -23.15 12.24 29.87
CA MET A 95 -24.17 13.26 30.10
C MET A 95 -24.19 14.31 28.99
N VAL A 96 -23.02 14.79 28.53
CA VAL A 96 -22.93 15.71 27.38
C VAL A 96 -23.58 15.09 26.13
N ARG A 97 -23.20 13.86 25.78
CA ARG A 97 -23.76 13.16 24.62
C ARG A 97 -25.27 12.92 24.71
N LYS A 98 -25.77 12.63 25.93
CA LYS A 98 -27.21 12.45 26.19
C LYS A 98 -28.00 13.75 26.08
N VAL A 99 -27.40 14.89 26.44
CA VAL A 99 -27.97 16.21 26.17
C VAL A 99 -27.99 16.47 24.66
N GLU A 100 -26.90 16.18 23.95
CA GLU A 100 -26.84 16.34 22.48
C GLU A 100 -27.86 15.47 21.74
N ALA A 101 -28.18 14.28 22.27
CA ALA A 101 -29.19 13.37 21.74
C ALA A 101 -30.59 14.00 21.69
N SER A 102 -30.85 15.11 22.40
CA SER A 102 -32.12 15.84 22.26
C SER A 102 -32.35 16.36 20.83
N LYS A 103 -31.27 16.59 20.07
CA LYS A 103 -31.34 16.95 18.64
C LYS A 103 -31.87 15.81 17.77
N GLU A 104 -31.60 14.56 18.14
CA GLU A 104 -32.11 13.38 17.44
C GLU A 104 -33.62 13.24 17.66
N VAL A 105 -34.10 13.46 18.89
CA VAL A 105 -35.53 13.51 19.21
C VAL A 105 -36.24 14.62 18.43
N PHE A 106 -35.63 15.80 18.33
CA PHE A 106 -36.17 16.90 17.52
C PHE A 106 -36.22 16.55 16.01
N SER A 107 -35.19 15.86 15.51
CA SER A 107 -35.14 15.41 14.10
C SER A 107 -36.20 14.36 13.80
N TRP A 108 -36.44 13.44 14.74
CA TRP A 108 -37.55 12.48 14.70
C TRP A 108 -38.91 13.20 14.71
N LEU A 109 -39.13 14.13 15.65
CA LEU A 109 -40.38 14.91 15.77
C LEU A 109 -40.71 15.71 14.50
N THR A 110 -39.69 16.20 13.80
CA THR A 110 -39.85 17.00 12.57
C THR A 110 -39.88 16.17 11.30
N GLY A 111 -39.68 14.85 11.38
CA GLY A 111 -39.62 13.96 10.22
C GLY A 111 -38.43 14.25 9.30
N LYS A 112 -37.32 14.76 9.85
CA LYS A 112 -36.14 15.14 9.06
C LYS A 112 -35.42 13.91 8.47
N LEU A 113 -35.51 12.75 9.13
CA LEU A 113 -34.79 11.51 8.78
C LEU A 113 -35.73 10.29 8.64
N ASP A 114 -37.05 10.51 8.60
CA ASP A 114 -38.10 9.49 8.72
C ASP A 114 -38.18 8.48 7.55
N THR A 115 -37.49 8.72 6.43
CA THR A 115 -37.35 7.76 5.35
C THR A 115 -35.88 7.46 5.06
N LYS A 116 -35.64 6.31 4.43
CA LYS A 116 -34.30 5.91 3.99
C LYS A 116 -33.68 6.95 3.05
N GLU A 117 -34.47 7.56 2.17
CA GLU A 117 -34.02 8.61 1.25
C GLU A 117 -33.55 9.84 2.03
N LYS A 118 -34.37 10.35 2.97
CA LYS A 118 -33.99 11.50 3.79
C LYS A 118 -32.79 11.22 4.70
N PHE A 119 -32.69 10.00 5.23
CA PHE A 119 -31.52 9.56 5.99
C PHE A 119 -30.27 9.55 5.11
N ASN A 120 -30.37 9.01 3.89
CA ASN A 120 -29.26 8.97 2.93
C ASN A 120 -28.81 10.39 2.52
N GLU A 121 -29.74 11.32 2.31
CA GLU A 121 -29.45 12.73 2.01
C GLU A 121 -28.59 13.39 3.11
N HIS A 122 -28.81 13.01 4.37
CA HIS A 122 -28.08 13.56 5.52
C HIS A 122 -26.95 12.64 6.03
N ARG A 123 -26.73 11.46 5.43
CA ARG A 123 -25.78 10.45 5.93
C ARG A 123 -24.39 11.05 6.06
N PHE A 124 -23.96 11.83 5.08
CA PHE A 124 -22.62 12.42 5.06
C PHE A 124 -22.40 13.39 6.22
N ASP A 125 -23.36 14.27 6.49
CA ASP A 125 -23.29 15.22 7.60
C ASP A 125 -23.26 14.50 8.96
N LEU A 126 -24.11 13.47 9.11
CA LEU A 126 -24.16 12.62 10.30
C LEU A 126 -22.82 11.90 10.51
N ALA A 127 -22.27 11.32 9.46
CA ALA A 127 -20.98 10.63 9.50
C ALA A 127 -19.84 11.58 9.88
N LYS A 128 -19.78 12.78 9.28
CA LYS A 128 -18.79 13.82 9.62
C LYS A 128 -18.87 14.23 11.09
N SER A 129 -20.08 14.40 11.63
CA SER A 129 -20.25 14.72 13.05
C SER A 129 -19.69 13.63 13.95
N VAL A 130 -19.96 12.36 13.65
CA VAL A 130 -19.47 11.23 14.45
C VAL A 130 -17.95 11.09 14.31
N TRP A 131 -17.40 11.20 13.09
CA TRP A 131 -15.96 11.13 12.87
C TRP A 131 -15.22 12.25 13.58
N THR A 132 -15.76 13.47 13.58
CA THR A 132 -15.17 14.61 14.29
C THR A 132 -15.16 14.36 15.79
N ALA A 133 -16.27 13.92 16.37
CA ALA A 133 -16.35 13.59 17.80
C ALA A 133 -15.34 12.48 18.19
N MET A 134 -15.25 11.42 17.37
CA MET A 134 -14.27 10.34 17.58
C MET A 134 -12.82 10.82 17.39
N LYS A 135 -12.57 11.75 16.46
CA LYS A 135 -11.24 12.33 16.25
C LYS A 135 -10.80 13.18 17.44
N GLU A 136 -11.66 14.06 17.91
CA GLU A 136 -11.37 14.99 19.02
C GLU A 136 -11.16 14.27 20.36
N THR A 137 -11.79 13.12 20.53
CA THR A 137 -11.73 12.32 21.77
C THR A 137 -10.73 11.17 21.69
N ASP A 138 -9.83 11.18 20.70
CA ASP A 138 -8.82 10.13 20.51
C ASP A 138 -9.45 8.73 20.39
N SER A 139 -10.59 8.64 19.70
CA SER A 139 -11.38 7.42 19.51
C SER A 139 -11.66 6.67 20.82
N ARG A 140 -11.98 7.42 21.88
CA ARG A 140 -12.21 6.92 23.25
C ARG A 140 -13.12 5.68 23.26
N GLU A 141 -14.21 5.72 22.51
CA GLU A 141 -15.21 4.66 22.47
C GLU A 141 -14.64 3.37 21.85
N CYS A 142 -13.89 3.48 20.76
CA CYS A 142 -13.19 2.35 20.14
C CYS A 142 -12.24 1.67 21.14
N ARG A 143 -11.54 2.47 21.94
CA ARG A 143 -10.48 2.01 22.85
C ARG A 143 -10.95 1.38 24.14
N ASN A 144 -12.25 1.47 24.43
CA ASN A 144 -12.84 0.66 25.49
C ASN A 144 -12.68 -0.85 25.22
N CYS A 145 -12.57 -1.23 23.94
CA CYS A 145 -12.39 -2.61 23.51
C CYS A 145 -11.08 -2.83 22.71
N HIS A 146 -10.63 -1.82 21.96
CA HIS A 146 -9.42 -1.85 21.12
C HIS A 146 -8.33 -0.97 21.71
N ASN A 147 -7.73 -1.38 22.83
CA ASN A 147 -6.65 -0.62 23.44
C ASN A 147 -5.31 -0.89 22.74
N PHE A 148 -4.64 0.18 22.30
CA PHE A 148 -3.29 0.13 21.72
C PHE A 148 -2.25 -0.53 22.64
N GLU A 149 -2.36 -0.34 23.95
CA GLU A 149 -1.39 -0.87 24.93
C GLU A 149 -1.40 -2.40 25.04
N SER A 150 -2.53 -3.02 24.69
CA SER A 150 -2.76 -4.47 24.79
C SER A 150 -3.00 -5.12 23.44
N MET A 151 -2.82 -4.39 22.33
CA MET A 151 -3.00 -4.92 21.00
C MET A 151 -1.82 -5.84 20.65
N ASN A 152 -2.08 -7.09 20.29
CA ASN A 152 -1.02 -8.03 19.91
C ASN A 152 -0.73 -7.93 18.40
N PRO A 153 0.49 -7.54 17.97
CA PRO A 153 0.86 -7.48 16.57
C PRO A 153 0.97 -8.85 15.89
N GLU A 154 1.15 -9.96 16.61
CA GLU A 154 1.23 -11.31 16.01
C GLU A 154 -0.04 -11.73 15.26
N PHE A 155 -1.17 -11.08 15.53
CA PHE A 155 -2.45 -11.33 14.87
C PHE A 155 -2.84 -10.21 13.90
N GLN A 156 -1.91 -9.33 13.56
CA GLN A 156 -2.10 -8.26 12.59
C GLN A 156 -1.34 -8.58 11.31
N LYS A 157 -1.91 -8.21 10.16
CA LYS A 157 -1.18 -8.26 8.89
C LYS A 157 0.06 -7.34 8.96
N PRO A 158 1.15 -7.65 8.24
CA PRO A 158 2.37 -6.82 8.17
C PRO A 158 2.10 -5.33 8.01
N ARG A 159 1.29 -4.99 7.00
CA ARG A 159 0.86 -3.61 6.73
C ARG A 159 0.17 -2.95 7.93
N ALA A 160 -0.73 -3.67 8.61
CA ALA A 160 -1.46 -3.15 9.77
C ALA A 160 -0.53 -2.92 10.98
N ARG A 161 0.46 -3.81 11.21
CA ARG A 161 1.48 -3.63 12.25
C ARG A 161 2.25 -2.32 12.04
N LYS A 162 2.74 -2.08 10.82
CA LYS A 162 3.47 -0.86 10.47
C LYS A 162 2.60 0.40 10.60
N GLN A 163 1.34 0.35 10.15
CA GLN A 163 0.43 1.49 10.31
C GLN A 163 0.09 1.79 11.77
N HIS A 164 -0.10 0.76 12.60
CA HIS A 164 -0.27 0.97 14.03
C HIS A 164 0.98 1.53 14.70
N LEU A 165 2.19 1.05 14.35
CA LEU A 165 3.47 1.66 14.77
C LEU A 165 3.54 3.15 14.44
N ASN A 166 3.24 3.51 13.19
CA ASN A 166 3.18 4.90 12.77
C ASN A 166 2.12 5.69 13.55
N ALA A 167 0.98 5.09 13.89
CA ALA A 167 -0.06 5.75 14.69
C ALA A 167 0.40 6.06 16.13
N PHE A 168 1.20 5.18 16.75
CA PHE A 168 1.81 5.44 18.07
C PHE A 168 2.70 6.70 18.03
N GLU A 169 3.56 6.79 17.01
CA GLU A 169 4.58 7.83 16.89
C GLU A 169 4.04 9.18 16.41
N THR A 170 2.97 9.17 15.60
CA THR A 170 2.42 10.38 14.98
C THR A 170 1.17 10.90 15.69
N GLY A 171 0.55 10.10 16.57
CA GLY A 171 -0.66 10.48 17.29
C GLY A 171 -1.92 10.40 16.43
N GLN A 172 -2.01 9.36 15.59
CA GLN A 172 -3.23 9.05 14.86
C GLN A 172 -4.25 8.34 15.76
N THR A 173 -5.52 8.61 15.48
CA THR A 173 -6.69 8.02 16.12
C THR A 173 -7.21 6.84 15.28
N CYS A 174 -8.07 6.00 15.86
CA CYS A 174 -8.63 4.86 15.15
C CYS A 174 -9.44 5.30 13.91
N ILE A 175 -10.18 6.40 14.04
CA ILE A 175 -11.03 6.93 12.95
C ILE A 175 -10.23 7.58 11.82
N ASP A 176 -8.93 7.81 11.99
CA ASP A 176 -8.08 8.32 10.90
C ASP A 176 -7.97 7.31 9.77
N CYS A 177 -7.98 6.02 10.09
CA CYS A 177 -7.92 4.93 9.12
C CYS A 177 -9.24 4.15 9.00
N HIS A 178 -9.96 3.95 10.11
CA HIS A 178 -11.14 3.07 10.16
C HIS A 178 -12.46 3.85 10.08
N LYS A 179 -12.75 4.53 8.96
CA LYS A 179 -14.08 5.14 8.71
C LYS A 179 -15.04 4.15 8.07
N GLY A 180 -16.32 4.21 8.44
CA GLY A 180 -17.36 3.34 7.87
C GLY A 180 -17.27 1.88 8.31
N ILE A 181 -16.92 1.62 9.57
CA ILE A 181 -16.70 0.26 10.10
C ILE A 181 -17.99 -0.53 10.27
N ALA A 182 -19.00 0.12 10.87
CA ALA A 182 -20.28 -0.50 11.22
C ALA A 182 -21.41 -0.12 10.25
N HIS A 183 -21.16 0.89 9.41
CA HIS A 183 -22.16 1.56 8.58
C HIS A 183 -21.55 1.88 7.22
N HIS A 184 -22.39 2.14 6.22
CA HIS A 184 -21.93 2.47 4.87
C HIS A 184 -20.89 3.59 4.88
N ASN A 185 -19.79 3.34 4.17
CA ASN A 185 -18.68 4.27 4.11
C ASN A 185 -18.99 5.40 3.13
N VAL A 186 -18.87 6.65 3.59
CA VAL A 186 -19.05 7.88 2.81
C VAL A 186 -17.79 8.75 2.84
N ARG A 187 -16.62 8.16 3.12
CA ARG A 187 -15.32 8.85 3.20
C ARG A 187 -14.92 9.46 1.85
N ASP A 188 -15.32 8.84 0.76
CA ASP A 188 -15.12 9.29 -0.63
C ASP A 188 -15.77 10.65 -0.90
N GLN A 189 -16.85 10.99 -0.20
CA GLN A 189 -17.55 12.28 -0.35
C GLN A 189 -16.82 13.47 0.30
N LEU A 190 -15.79 13.24 1.13
CA LEU A 190 -14.95 14.33 1.64
C LEU A 190 -14.15 14.95 0.51
N SER A 191 -14.06 16.28 0.46
CA SER A 191 -13.01 16.94 -0.33
C SER A 191 -11.62 16.55 0.18
N ASP A 192 -10.59 16.71 -0.65
CA ASP A 192 -9.22 16.38 -0.23
C ASP A 192 -8.78 17.20 0.97
N GLU A 193 -9.16 18.47 1.04
CA GLU A 193 -8.87 19.38 2.14
C GLU A 193 -9.51 18.89 3.45
N GLU A 194 -10.79 18.52 3.40
CA GLU A 194 -11.49 18.00 4.57
C GLU A 194 -10.91 16.67 5.02
N LEU A 195 -10.54 15.81 4.07
CA LEU A 195 -9.93 14.52 4.35
C LEU A 195 -8.54 14.67 4.99
N GLU A 196 -7.69 15.52 4.41
CA GLU A 196 -6.38 15.87 4.96
C GLU A 196 -6.52 16.41 6.39
N ALA A 197 -7.47 17.32 6.62
CA ALA A 197 -7.72 17.92 7.92
C ALA A 197 -8.24 16.91 8.96
N ILE A 198 -9.28 16.13 8.63
CA ILE A 198 -9.89 15.21 9.60
C ILE A 198 -8.97 14.03 9.95
N GLU A 199 -8.14 13.59 8.98
CA GLU A 199 -7.20 12.50 9.22
C GLU A 199 -5.88 13.00 9.82
N ALA A 200 -5.59 14.30 9.84
CA ALA A 200 -4.30 14.86 10.26
C ALA A 200 -3.89 14.35 11.66
N PRO A 201 -2.65 13.83 11.85
CA PRO A 201 -2.22 13.34 13.15
C PRO A 201 -2.28 14.43 14.22
N ASN A 202 -2.59 14.05 15.47
CA ASN A 202 -2.65 14.99 16.58
C ASN A 202 -1.48 14.74 17.54
N PRO A 203 -0.52 15.67 17.67
CA PRO A 203 0.64 15.51 18.54
C PRO A 203 0.29 15.20 20.01
N LYS A 204 -0.91 15.60 20.48
CA LYS A 204 -1.39 15.31 21.84
C LYS A 204 -1.65 13.82 22.08
N PHE A 205 -1.81 13.03 21.03
CA PHE A 205 -2.14 11.61 21.10
C PHE A 205 -0.95 10.69 20.80
N VAL A 206 0.23 11.28 20.57
CA VAL A 206 1.51 10.56 20.46
C VAL A 206 1.78 9.81 21.76
N ARG A 207 2.19 8.56 21.64
CA ARG A 207 2.49 7.71 22.79
C ARG A 207 3.65 6.78 22.49
N ALA A 208 4.37 6.37 23.54
CA ALA A 208 5.46 5.41 23.38
C ALA A 208 4.89 4.05 22.94
N VAL A 209 5.62 3.37 22.04
CA VAL A 209 5.29 1.99 21.66
C VAL A 209 5.47 1.09 22.90
N PRO A 210 4.41 0.41 23.37
CA PRO A 210 4.50 -0.47 24.54
C PRO A 210 5.52 -1.59 24.35
N GLN A 211 6.22 -1.98 25.41
CA GLN A 211 7.19 -3.08 25.33
C GLN A 211 6.53 -4.39 24.87
N LEU A 212 5.33 -4.68 25.37
CA LEU A 212 4.54 -5.85 24.93
C LEU A 212 4.32 -5.88 23.41
N TYR A 213 4.11 -4.71 22.80
CA TYR A 213 3.94 -4.59 21.36
C TYR A 213 5.26 -4.90 20.63
N LYS A 214 6.38 -4.32 21.08
CA LYS A 214 7.72 -4.60 20.53
C LYS A 214 8.07 -6.09 20.61
N ASP A 215 7.81 -6.73 21.75
CA ASP A 215 8.06 -8.16 21.94
C ASP A 215 7.17 -9.00 21.00
N GLY A 216 5.92 -8.58 20.79
CA GLY A 216 5.02 -9.21 19.83
C GLY A 216 5.51 -9.08 18.38
N LEU A 217 6.07 -7.93 18.00
CA LEU A 217 6.65 -7.73 16.67
C LEU A 217 7.80 -8.71 16.43
N ALA A 218 8.73 -8.79 17.39
CA ALA A 218 9.87 -9.71 17.29
C ALA A 218 9.42 -11.18 17.15
N ARG A 219 8.38 -11.59 17.90
CA ARG A 219 7.81 -12.95 17.76
C ARG A 219 7.16 -13.17 16.40
N ALA A 220 6.42 -12.18 15.91
CA ALA A 220 5.75 -12.26 14.62
C ALA A 220 6.76 -12.35 13.46
N GLU A 221 7.79 -11.50 13.48
CA GLU A 221 8.89 -11.50 12.51
C GLU A 221 9.67 -12.82 12.54
N ALA A 222 9.98 -13.35 13.73
CA ALA A 222 10.65 -14.64 13.86
C ALA A 222 9.80 -15.79 13.28
N LYS A 223 8.48 -15.77 13.53
CA LYS A 223 7.54 -16.77 12.98
C LYS A 223 7.47 -16.68 11.44
N GLU A 224 7.37 -15.47 10.91
CA GLU A 224 7.33 -15.21 9.46
C GLU A 224 8.64 -15.61 8.79
N ALA A 225 9.79 -15.31 9.39
CA ALA A 225 11.10 -15.74 8.90
C ALA A 225 11.25 -17.27 8.90
N ALA A 226 10.79 -17.94 9.96
CA ALA A 226 10.80 -19.41 10.04
C ALA A 226 9.90 -20.05 8.97
N GLU A 227 8.70 -19.49 8.77
CA GLU A 227 7.78 -19.96 7.73
C GLU A 227 8.34 -19.73 6.32
N LYS A 228 8.90 -18.55 6.05
CA LYS A 228 9.57 -18.25 4.78
C LYS A 228 10.74 -19.19 4.51
N ALA A 229 11.55 -19.51 5.53
CA ALA A 229 12.63 -20.48 5.42
C ALA A 229 12.11 -21.90 5.10
N ARG A 230 11.01 -22.32 5.75
CA ARG A 230 10.34 -23.59 5.47
C ARG A 230 9.83 -23.65 4.02
N LEU A 231 9.08 -22.64 3.59
CA LEU A 231 8.54 -22.56 2.23
C LEU A 231 9.65 -22.51 1.18
N LYS A 232 10.74 -21.78 1.44
CA LYS A 232 11.92 -21.76 0.55
C LYS A 232 12.57 -23.15 0.45
N ALA A 233 12.75 -23.85 1.57
CA ALA A 233 13.29 -25.21 1.57
C ALA A 233 12.38 -26.19 0.81
N GLU A 234 11.06 -26.09 0.99
CA GLU A 234 10.07 -26.90 0.25
C GLU A 234 10.10 -26.61 -1.26
N ALA A 235 10.19 -25.33 -1.65
CA ALA A 235 10.29 -24.93 -3.06
C ALA A 235 11.60 -25.40 -3.71
N ILE A 236 12.73 -25.36 -2.99
CA ILE A 236 14.01 -25.91 -3.46
C ILE A 236 13.89 -27.42 -3.65
N ALA A 237 13.36 -28.14 -2.65
CA ALA A 237 13.19 -29.59 -2.72
C ALA A 237 12.25 -30.00 -3.88
N GLU A 238 11.16 -29.26 -4.13
CA GLU A 238 10.28 -29.56 -5.27
C GLU A 238 10.96 -29.24 -6.61
N LYS A 239 11.74 -28.15 -6.72
CA LYS A 239 12.54 -27.87 -7.93
C LYS A 239 13.55 -28.98 -8.21
N GLU A 240 14.27 -29.45 -7.20
CA GLU A 240 15.23 -30.56 -7.33
C GLU A 240 14.53 -31.86 -7.75
N LYS A 241 13.36 -32.16 -7.18
CA LYS A 241 12.54 -33.31 -7.53
C LYS A 241 12.04 -33.24 -8.98
N VAL A 242 11.54 -32.08 -9.42
CA VAL A 242 11.12 -31.87 -10.81
C VAL A 242 12.31 -31.99 -11.76
N GLN A 243 13.48 -31.43 -11.42
CA GLN A 243 14.69 -31.60 -12.21
C GLN A 243 15.14 -33.05 -12.31
N ALA A 244 15.08 -33.82 -11.20
CA ALA A 244 15.39 -35.24 -11.21
C ALA A 244 14.41 -36.03 -12.11
N GLN A 245 13.11 -35.71 -12.07
CA GLN A 245 12.11 -36.31 -12.95
C GLN A 245 12.35 -35.98 -14.42
N ILE A 246 12.71 -34.72 -14.73
CA ILE A 246 13.07 -34.31 -16.10
C ILE A 246 14.33 -35.07 -16.55
N ALA A 247 15.36 -35.13 -15.72
CA ALA A 247 16.60 -35.84 -16.04
C ALA A 247 16.34 -37.34 -16.29
N GLN A 248 15.48 -37.96 -15.48
CA GLN A 248 15.04 -39.34 -15.68
C GLN A 248 14.27 -39.51 -17.00
N ALA A 249 13.29 -38.64 -17.28
CA ALA A 249 12.51 -38.70 -18.51
C ALA A 249 13.37 -38.48 -19.77
N VAL A 250 14.36 -37.58 -19.69
CA VAL A 250 15.35 -37.37 -20.76
C VAL A 250 16.22 -38.62 -20.93
N ALA A 251 16.71 -39.22 -19.84
CA ALA A 251 17.49 -40.45 -19.90
C ALA A 251 16.69 -41.61 -20.53
N GLU A 252 15.42 -41.79 -20.14
CA GLU A 252 14.51 -42.79 -20.69
C GLU A 252 14.22 -42.52 -22.18
N ALA A 253 13.96 -41.27 -22.58
CA ALA A 253 13.75 -40.90 -23.97
C ALA A 253 15.01 -41.14 -24.83
N THR A 254 16.19 -40.80 -24.31
CA THR A 254 17.47 -41.00 -25.01
C THR A 254 17.80 -42.48 -25.15
N ALA A 255 17.52 -43.29 -24.13
CA ALA A 255 17.64 -44.75 -24.18
C ALA A 255 16.68 -45.36 -25.21
N ASN A 256 15.44 -44.89 -25.28
CA ASN A 256 14.45 -45.37 -26.25
C ASN A 256 14.77 -44.94 -27.70
N MET A 257 15.45 -43.80 -27.91
CA MET A 257 15.94 -43.38 -29.23
C MET A 257 17.15 -44.19 -29.71
N SER A 258 17.97 -44.74 -28.80
CA SER A 258 19.10 -45.60 -29.17
C SER A 258 18.71 -47.01 -29.68
N GLY A 259 17.41 -47.35 -29.62
CA GLY A 259 16.84 -48.61 -30.13
C GLY A 259 16.17 -48.54 -31.51
N ALA A 260 16.05 -47.36 -32.13
CA ALA A 260 15.36 -47.20 -33.41
C ALA A 260 16.18 -46.36 -34.40
N ALA A 261 17.07 -47.02 -35.14
CA ALA A 261 17.59 -46.44 -36.38
C ALA A 261 16.47 -46.39 -37.42
N SER A 262 15.80 -45.24 -37.57
CA SER A 262 15.03 -44.91 -38.78
C SER A 262 14.75 -43.42 -38.89
N LYS A 263 14.98 -42.91 -40.10
CA LYS A 263 14.87 -41.52 -40.59
C LYS A 263 13.60 -40.81 -40.13
N ALA A 264 13.74 -39.59 -39.61
CA ALA A 264 12.67 -38.59 -39.52
C ALA A 264 13.24 -37.16 -39.69
N PRO A 265 12.44 -36.21 -40.20
CA PRO A 265 12.92 -34.95 -40.78
C PRO A 265 13.20 -33.88 -39.73
N ALA A 266 14.00 -32.89 -40.14
CA ALA A 266 14.38 -31.73 -39.36
C ALA A 266 13.15 -30.95 -38.84
N SER A 267 12.97 -30.90 -37.52
CA SER A 267 12.07 -29.97 -36.84
C SER A 267 12.86 -29.03 -35.92
N LYS A 268 12.79 -27.75 -36.31
CA LYS A 268 13.04 -26.48 -35.60
C LYS A 268 13.83 -26.57 -34.29
N GLN A 269 15.12 -26.25 -34.41
CA GLN A 269 15.92 -25.74 -33.29
C GLN A 269 15.28 -24.45 -32.77
N ASN A 270 15.00 -24.41 -31.47
CA ASN A 270 14.75 -23.17 -30.76
C ASN A 270 15.99 -22.29 -30.90
N ALA A 271 15.75 -21.04 -31.30
CA ALA A 271 16.76 -20.04 -31.53
C ALA A 271 17.60 -19.85 -30.26
N THR A 272 18.83 -20.36 -30.28
CA THR A 272 19.90 -19.90 -29.40
C THR A 272 20.35 -18.56 -29.97
N THR A 273 19.91 -17.47 -29.35
CA THR A 273 20.48 -16.14 -29.63
C THR A 273 21.95 -16.19 -29.22
N GLN A 274 22.84 -16.14 -30.21
CA GLN A 274 24.28 -16.02 -30.02
C GLN A 274 24.59 -14.66 -29.38
N GLY A 275 24.76 -14.64 -28.06
CA GLY A 275 25.46 -13.58 -27.33
C GLY A 275 26.80 -14.11 -26.82
N ASN A 276 27.80 -13.24 -26.70
CA ASN A 276 29.06 -13.58 -26.01
C ASN A 276 28.74 -14.12 -24.61
N GLU A 277 29.17 -15.34 -24.31
CA GLU A 277 28.90 -15.97 -23.03
C GLU A 277 29.67 -15.24 -21.92
N ILE A 278 28.96 -14.53 -21.04
CA ILE A 278 29.56 -13.87 -19.87
C ILE A 278 29.76 -14.94 -18.80
N SER A 279 31.01 -15.40 -18.65
CA SER A 279 31.38 -16.41 -17.66
C SER A 279 31.75 -15.75 -16.32
N VAL A 280 30.98 -16.06 -15.28
CA VAL A 280 31.17 -15.57 -13.90
C VAL A 280 31.02 -16.74 -12.95
N ASP A 281 31.93 -16.88 -11.98
CA ASP A 281 31.80 -17.84 -10.88
C ASP A 281 30.84 -17.30 -9.82
N TRP A 282 29.60 -17.78 -9.85
CA TRP A 282 28.55 -17.36 -8.93
C TRP A 282 28.67 -18.00 -7.53
N SER A 283 29.65 -18.87 -7.27
CA SER A 283 29.78 -19.60 -6.00
C SER A 283 29.97 -18.71 -4.78
N LYS A 284 30.51 -17.49 -4.99
CA LYS A 284 30.72 -16.47 -3.95
C LYS A 284 29.60 -15.43 -3.87
N SER A 285 28.65 -15.46 -4.80
CA SER A 285 27.53 -14.50 -4.83
C SER A 285 26.39 -14.95 -3.92
N THR A 286 25.70 -13.98 -3.32
CA THR A 286 24.43 -14.23 -2.64
C THR A 286 23.28 -14.12 -3.64
N ALA A 287 22.34 -15.07 -3.57
CA ALA A 287 21.10 -15.04 -4.35
C ALA A 287 19.97 -14.41 -3.53
N THR A 288 19.35 -13.37 -4.08
CA THR A 288 18.18 -12.69 -3.50
C THR A 288 16.97 -12.92 -4.39
N ASP A 289 15.87 -13.41 -3.82
CA ASP A 289 14.61 -13.59 -4.53
C ASP A 289 13.76 -12.32 -4.38
N ILE A 290 13.43 -11.68 -5.51
CA ILE A 290 12.62 -10.46 -5.58
C ILE A 290 11.35 -10.72 -6.38
N GLY A 291 10.20 -10.52 -5.75
CA GLY A 291 8.92 -10.53 -6.43
C GLY A 291 8.76 -9.30 -7.34
N VAL A 292 8.31 -9.53 -8.57
CA VAL A 292 7.81 -8.49 -9.48
C VAL A 292 6.31 -8.67 -9.70
N PHE A 293 5.62 -7.57 -9.98
CA PHE A 293 4.17 -7.58 -10.17
C PHE A 293 3.74 -6.62 -11.25
N TYR A 294 2.57 -6.88 -11.82
CA TYR A 294 1.93 -6.01 -12.80
C TYR A 294 1.30 -4.79 -12.10
N PRO A 295 1.77 -3.55 -12.38
CA PRO A 295 1.32 -2.37 -11.65
C PRO A 295 0.05 -1.71 -12.22
N GLY A 296 -0.40 -2.12 -13.41
CA GLY A 296 -1.54 -1.51 -14.08
C GLY A 296 -1.34 -0.02 -14.34
N THR A 297 -2.25 0.80 -13.81
CA THR A 297 -2.25 2.27 -13.93
C THR A 297 -1.82 2.98 -12.64
N ALA A 298 -1.24 2.26 -11.67
CA ALA A 298 -0.78 2.84 -10.41
C ALA A 298 0.47 3.72 -10.64
N SER A 299 0.28 5.03 -10.83
CA SER A 299 1.36 6.00 -10.96
C SER A 299 1.86 6.53 -9.61
N ILE A 300 2.91 7.35 -9.61
CA ILE A 300 3.38 8.06 -8.41
C ILE A 300 2.31 9.03 -7.87
N GLU A 301 1.48 9.63 -8.73
CA GLU A 301 0.34 10.45 -8.31
C GLU A 301 -0.72 9.61 -7.58
N TRP A 302 -0.93 8.36 -7.98
CA TRP A 302 -1.82 7.46 -7.23
C TRP A 302 -1.24 7.12 -5.86
N ILE A 303 0.07 6.82 -5.77
CA ILE A 303 0.76 6.51 -4.50
C ILE A 303 0.68 7.70 -3.53
N LEU A 304 0.86 8.91 -4.05
CA LEU A 304 0.78 10.17 -3.31
C LEU A 304 -0.65 10.74 -3.25
N GLY A 305 -1.62 10.02 -3.79
CA GLY A 305 -3.02 10.40 -3.87
C GLY A 305 -3.82 9.93 -2.65
N ARG A 306 -5.11 10.27 -2.62
CA ARG A 306 -6.03 9.89 -1.53
C ARG A 306 -6.47 8.42 -1.55
N ASN A 307 -6.25 7.74 -2.69
CA ASN A 307 -6.69 6.36 -2.93
C ASN A 307 -5.67 5.32 -2.45
N HIS A 308 -4.47 5.77 -2.10
CA HIS A 308 -3.44 4.94 -1.49
C HIS A 308 -3.26 5.28 0.01
N GLY A 309 -3.55 4.32 0.88
CA GLY A 309 -3.45 4.49 2.33
C GLY A 309 -2.01 4.70 2.84
N GLY A 310 -1.00 4.42 2.01
CA GLY A 310 0.42 4.52 2.37
C GLY A 310 1.04 5.91 2.14
N LYS A 311 0.31 6.89 1.58
CA LYS A 311 0.85 8.24 1.27
C LYS A 311 1.70 8.83 2.40
N ARG A 312 1.18 8.81 3.63
CA ARG A 312 1.85 9.45 4.78
C ARG A 312 3.12 8.71 5.22
N ALA A 313 3.05 7.38 5.23
CA ALA A 313 4.21 6.53 5.51
C ALA A 313 5.31 6.79 4.49
N PHE A 314 4.94 6.80 3.21
CA PHE A 314 5.83 7.13 2.10
C PHE A 314 6.46 8.52 2.25
N THR A 315 5.67 9.56 2.51
CA THR A 315 6.19 10.93 2.72
C THR A 315 7.15 11.01 3.91
N LYS A 316 6.95 10.20 4.96
CA LYS A 316 7.83 10.15 6.15
C LYS A 316 9.17 9.46 5.88
N GLY A 317 9.27 8.63 4.84
CA GLY A 317 10.50 7.88 4.51
C GLY A 317 10.32 6.37 4.39
N ASP A 318 9.14 5.83 4.73
CA ASP A 318 8.92 4.39 4.63
C ASP A 318 8.97 3.94 3.16
N ARG A 319 9.71 2.87 2.88
CA ARG A 319 9.80 2.28 1.54
C ARG A 319 8.59 1.40 1.23
N CYS A 320 8.28 1.21 -0.05
CA CYS A 320 7.16 0.35 -0.47
C CYS A 320 7.29 -1.08 0.10
N THR A 321 8.51 -1.61 0.16
CA THR A 321 8.82 -2.94 0.69
C THR A 321 8.49 -3.09 2.18
N GLU A 322 8.51 -2.01 2.96
CA GLU A 322 8.18 -2.06 4.39
C GLU A 322 6.69 -2.31 4.66
N CYS A 323 5.84 -2.05 3.66
CA CYS A 323 4.39 -2.26 3.76
C CYS A 323 3.90 -3.43 2.89
N HIS A 324 4.58 -3.70 1.78
CA HIS A 324 4.05 -4.56 0.70
C HIS A 324 4.91 -5.78 0.37
N SER A 325 6.02 -6.07 1.07
CA SER A 325 6.90 -7.21 0.73
C SER A 325 6.17 -8.54 0.62
N GLU A 326 5.20 -8.78 1.51
CA GLU A 326 4.45 -10.05 1.58
C GLU A 326 3.16 -10.04 0.74
N GLU A 327 2.89 -8.95 0.00
CA GLU A 327 1.63 -8.75 -0.73
C GLU A 327 1.87 -8.57 -2.24
N ILE A 328 3.11 -8.67 -2.72
CA ILE A 328 3.50 -8.45 -4.12
C ILE A 328 2.64 -9.29 -5.08
N ALA A 329 2.51 -10.58 -4.79
CA ALA A 329 1.76 -11.50 -5.64
C ALA A 329 0.28 -11.15 -5.69
N ASP A 330 -0.33 -10.90 -4.54
CA ASP A 330 -1.73 -10.52 -4.41
C ASP A 330 -2.01 -9.20 -5.15
N ILE A 331 -1.14 -8.20 -5.02
CA ILE A 331 -1.28 -6.91 -5.70
C ILE A 331 -1.30 -7.14 -7.22
N GLY A 332 -0.29 -7.83 -7.75
CA GLY A 332 -0.18 -8.10 -9.18
C GLY A 332 -1.35 -8.89 -9.73
N ASN A 333 -1.77 -9.94 -9.02
CA ASN A 333 -2.86 -10.82 -9.45
C ASN A 333 -4.21 -10.10 -9.41
N ASN A 334 -4.49 -9.30 -8.38
CA ASN A 334 -5.73 -8.54 -8.28
C ASN A 334 -5.83 -7.48 -9.40
N ILE A 335 -4.72 -6.80 -9.72
CA ILE A 335 -4.71 -5.81 -10.80
C ILE A 335 -4.85 -6.50 -12.16
N ALA A 336 -4.06 -7.54 -12.44
CA ALA A 336 -4.11 -8.26 -13.72
C ALA A 336 -5.45 -8.98 -13.94
N GLY A 337 -6.10 -9.44 -12.87
CA GLY A 337 -7.43 -10.06 -12.90
C GLY A 337 -8.59 -9.07 -12.99
N GLY A 338 -8.35 -7.76 -12.81
CA GLY A 338 -9.42 -6.76 -12.76
C GLY A 338 -10.24 -6.79 -11.46
N GLU A 339 -9.73 -7.44 -10.41
CA GLU A 339 -10.39 -7.58 -9.11
C GLU A 339 -9.98 -6.48 -8.11
N SER A 340 -9.05 -5.60 -8.51
CA SER A 340 -8.59 -4.50 -7.68
C SER A 340 -9.67 -3.44 -7.47
N GLU A 341 -10.06 -3.21 -6.21
CA GLU A 341 -10.96 -2.12 -5.82
C GLU A 341 -10.29 -0.72 -5.84
N LYS A 342 -8.97 -0.65 -6.06
CA LYS A 342 -8.18 0.59 -5.91
C LYS A 342 -7.55 1.10 -7.20
N ILE A 343 -7.38 0.21 -8.17
CA ILE A 343 -6.77 0.47 -9.46
C ILE A 343 -7.68 -0.13 -10.50
N GLU A 344 -8.25 0.73 -11.33
CA GLU A 344 -8.97 0.33 -12.52
C GLU A 344 -7.99 0.36 -13.70
N ASP A 345 -7.86 -0.76 -14.38
CA ASP A 345 -7.10 -0.86 -15.62
C ASP A 345 -8.08 -0.91 -16.81
N PRO A 346 -8.16 0.14 -17.62
CA PRO A 346 -9.15 0.21 -18.71
C PRO A 346 -8.83 -0.73 -19.87
N ALA A 347 -7.62 -1.30 -19.92
CA ALA A 347 -7.17 -2.16 -21.02
C ALA A 347 -6.47 -3.41 -20.46
N LEU A 348 -7.24 -4.20 -19.72
CA LEU A 348 -6.82 -5.50 -19.19
C LEU A 348 -6.53 -6.51 -20.31
N ILE A 349 -5.56 -7.38 -20.05
CA ILE A 349 -5.28 -8.57 -20.85
C ILE A 349 -5.78 -9.78 -20.06
N PRO A 350 -6.89 -10.42 -20.48
CA PRO A 350 -7.44 -11.57 -19.77
C PRO A 350 -6.41 -12.69 -19.62
N GLY A 351 -6.20 -13.16 -18.39
CA GLY A 351 -5.22 -14.22 -18.11
C GLY A 351 -3.77 -13.75 -17.99
N LYS A 352 -3.50 -12.43 -18.09
CA LYS A 352 -2.15 -11.90 -17.89
C LYS A 352 -1.61 -12.35 -16.54
N ARG A 353 -0.36 -12.81 -16.56
CA ARG A 353 0.41 -13.11 -15.36
C ARG A 353 0.45 -11.87 -14.46
N GLY A 354 -0.04 -11.98 -13.22
CA GLY A 354 -0.04 -10.86 -12.29
C GLY A 354 1.31 -10.63 -11.62
N SER A 355 2.05 -11.70 -11.33
CA SER A 355 3.31 -11.63 -10.57
C SER A 355 4.20 -12.84 -10.78
N PHE A 356 5.48 -12.70 -10.41
CA PHE A 356 6.44 -13.79 -10.28
C PHE A 356 7.71 -13.39 -9.54
N ASP A 357 8.45 -14.37 -9.06
CA ASP A 357 9.75 -14.16 -8.44
C ASP A 357 10.89 -14.15 -9.47
N VAL A 358 11.85 -13.27 -9.24
CA VAL A 358 13.10 -13.13 -9.98
C VAL A 358 14.24 -13.34 -9.00
N THR A 359 15.04 -14.37 -9.23
CA THR A 359 16.27 -14.59 -8.47
C THR A 359 17.36 -13.71 -9.06
N ILE A 360 18.00 -12.89 -8.21
CA ILE A 360 19.12 -12.04 -8.56
C ILE A 360 20.38 -12.52 -7.84
N ASN A 361 21.44 -12.80 -8.60
CA ASN A 361 22.79 -12.86 -8.06
C ASN A 361 23.54 -11.59 -8.47
N ALA A 362 24.31 -11.03 -7.54
CA ALA A 362 25.14 -9.88 -7.79
C ALA A 362 26.59 -10.19 -7.40
N ALA A 363 27.54 -9.77 -8.23
CA ALA A 363 28.97 -9.89 -7.99
C ALA A 363 29.72 -8.74 -8.66
N HIS A 364 30.97 -8.50 -8.29
CA HIS A 364 31.81 -7.53 -8.99
C HIS A 364 33.29 -7.95 -9.02
N ASP A 365 34.02 -7.38 -9.97
CA ASP A 365 35.48 -7.32 -9.94
C ASP A 365 35.95 -5.87 -9.69
N ASP A 366 37.20 -5.55 -10.02
CA ASP A 366 37.73 -4.19 -9.83
C ASP A 366 37.17 -3.18 -10.85
N ASP A 367 36.62 -3.65 -11.97
CA ASP A 367 36.20 -2.83 -13.11
C ASP A 367 34.69 -2.92 -13.40
N ASN A 368 34.03 -4.03 -13.06
CA ASN A 368 32.69 -4.37 -13.52
C ASN A 368 31.78 -4.89 -12.40
N LEU A 369 30.52 -4.49 -12.48
CA LEU A 369 29.37 -5.11 -11.82
C LEU A 369 28.81 -6.21 -12.72
N TYR A 370 28.47 -7.34 -12.10
CA TYR A 370 27.77 -8.46 -12.71
C TYR A 370 26.43 -8.69 -12.01
N LEU A 371 25.35 -8.71 -12.79
CA LEU A 371 24.00 -9.02 -12.31
C LEU A 371 23.45 -10.19 -13.10
N LYS A 372 22.99 -11.24 -12.43
CA LYS A 372 22.28 -12.36 -13.06
C LYS A 372 20.85 -12.41 -12.58
N PHE A 373 19.92 -12.28 -13.50
CA PHE A 373 18.49 -12.37 -13.28
C PHE A 373 17.97 -13.71 -13.81
N SER A 374 17.17 -14.41 -13.01
CA SER A 374 16.56 -15.69 -13.41
C SER A 374 15.09 -15.75 -13.03
N TRP A 375 14.22 -16.12 -13.97
CA TRP A 375 12.79 -16.28 -13.73
C TRP A 375 12.15 -17.27 -14.73
N PRO A 376 11.03 -17.91 -14.35
CA PRO A 376 10.33 -18.83 -15.24
C PRO A 376 9.57 -18.07 -16.34
N GLU A 377 9.70 -18.58 -17.57
CA GLU A 377 8.89 -18.20 -18.72
C GLU A 377 7.43 -18.65 -18.54
N THR A 378 6.53 -18.04 -19.31
CA THR A 378 5.11 -18.39 -19.35
C THR A 378 4.62 -18.48 -20.80
N ASP A 379 3.51 -19.18 -21.00
CA ASP A 379 2.87 -19.27 -22.31
C ASP A 379 2.29 -17.92 -22.73
N HIS A 380 2.24 -17.68 -24.04
CA HIS A 380 1.77 -16.41 -24.56
C HIS A 380 0.28 -16.17 -24.30
N THR A 381 -0.04 -15.01 -23.72
CA THR A 381 -1.39 -14.51 -23.49
C THR A 381 -1.68 -13.35 -24.44
N PRO A 382 -2.49 -13.56 -25.50
CA PRO A 382 -2.75 -12.53 -26.50
C PRO A 382 -3.43 -11.27 -25.93
N ALA A 383 -2.87 -10.10 -26.23
CA ALA A 383 -3.51 -8.81 -25.93
C ALA A 383 -4.69 -8.57 -26.88
N PRO A 384 -5.93 -8.43 -26.37
CA PRO A 384 -7.14 -8.37 -27.22
C PRO A 384 -7.26 -7.10 -28.06
N PHE A 385 -6.51 -6.06 -27.71
CA PHE A 385 -6.49 -4.76 -28.38
C PHE A 385 -5.30 -4.57 -29.33
N VAL A 386 -4.52 -5.62 -29.59
CA VAL A 386 -3.40 -5.59 -30.54
C VAL A 386 -3.59 -6.64 -31.62
N ASP A 387 -3.45 -6.24 -32.88
CA ASP A 387 -3.50 -7.18 -34.00
C ASP A 387 -2.37 -8.20 -33.90
N GLY A 388 -2.68 -9.48 -34.06
CA GLY A 388 -1.74 -10.59 -33.79
C GLY A 388 -1.42 -10.86 -32.32
N GLY A 389 -2.00 -10.12 -31.37
CA GLY A 389 -1.94 -10.38 -29.92
C GLY A 389 -0.62 -10.06 -29.22
N LYS A 390 0.44 -9.71 -29.95
CA LYS A 390 1.77 -9.39 -29.42
C LYS A 390 2.05 -7.90 -29.54
N MET A 391 2.34 -7.22 -28.42
CA MET A 391 2.65 -5.78 -28.42
C MET A 391 4.03 -5.45 -28.98
N ASP A 392 4.98 -6.37 -28.78
CA ASP A 392 6.36 -6.30 -29.25
C ASP A 392 6.72 -7.67 -29.86
N PRO A 393 6.30 -7.95 -31.11
CA PRO A 393 6.46 -9.27 -31.71
C PRO A 393 7.91 -9.74 -31.82
N ASP A 394 8.85 -8.80 -31.91
CA ASP A 394 10.27 -9.07 -32.07
C ASP A 394 10.90 -9.50 -30.74
N ASN A 395 10.40 -9.02 -29.59
CA ASN A 395 11.02 -9.25 -28.30
C ASN A 395 10.10 -10.02 -27.35
N ALA A 396 10.35 -11.32 -27.20
CA ALA A 396 9.65 -12.17 -26.21
C ALA A 396 9.80 -11.65 -24.78
N MET A 397 10.93 -11.02 -24.47
CA MET A 397 11.12 -10.28 -23.24
C MET A 397 12.01 -9.04 -23.44
N LYS A 398 11.87 -8.09 -22.51
CA LYS A 398 12.84 -7.03 -22.26
C LYS A 398 13.11 -6.94 -20.77
N LEU A 399 14.37 -6.75 -20.39
CA LEU A 399 14.77 -6.43 -19.02
C LEU A 399 15.26 -4.99 -18.99
N ALA A 400 14.76 -4.20 -18.04
CA ALA A 400 15.30 -2.88 -17.75
C ALA A 400 15.58 -2.76 -16.26
N PHE A 401 16.68 -2.12 -15.88
CA PHE A 401 16.93 -1.74 -14.49
C PHE A 401 17.36 -0.28 -14.42
N MET A 402 17.11 0.34 -13.26
CA MET A 402 17.50 1.71 -12.98
C MET A 402 18.41 1.80 -11.77
N LEU A 403 19.31 2.77 -11.83
CA LEU A 403 20.21 3.15 -10.74
C LEU A 403 20.05 4.64 -10.44
N ALA A 404 20.03 4.99 -9.16
CA ALA A 404 20.05 6.38 -8.72
C ALA A 404 20.76 6.52 -7.37
N THR A 405 21.20 7.72 -7.04
CA THR A 405 21.62 8.08 -5.68
C THR A 405 20.41 8.53 -4.85
N ASP A 406 20.63 8.84 -3.58
CA ASP A 406 19.59 9.43 -2.72
C ASP A 406 19.36 10.94 -3.00
N ASP A 407 20.08 11.52 -3.98
CA ASP A 407 19.91 12.93 -4.39
C ASP A 407 18.66 13.14 -5.26
N VAL A 408 18.11 12.06 -5.82
CA VAL A 408 16.87 12.05 -6.59
C VAL A 408 15.67 11.90 -5.66
N GLU A 409 14.70 12.80 -5.77
CA GLU A 409 13.51 12.85 -4.95
C GLU A 409 12.74 11.52 -5.02
N TYR A 410 12.50 10.95 -3.85
CA TYR A 410 11.86 9.65 -3.64
C TYR A 410 12.59 8.43 -4.20
N ALA A 411 13.77 8.54 -4.84
CA ALA A 411 14.48 7.37 -5.34
C ALA A 411 14.79 6.37 -4.21
N ASP A 412 15.06 6.88 -3.01
CA ASP A 412 15.31 6.13 -1.76
C ASP A 412 14.20 5.13 -1.38
N ARG A 413 12.96 5.42 -1.79
CA ARG A 413 11.76 4.70 -1.32
C ARG A 413 10.82 4.23 -2.42
N ALA A 414 10.78 4.92 -3.55
CA ALA A 414 9.97 4.60 -4.72
C ALA A 414 10.71 3.75 -5.74
N GLY A 415 12.06 3.81 -5.78
CA GLY A 415 12.85 3.23 -6.86
C GLY A 415 12.36 3.70 -8.24
N CYS A 416 12.25 2.76 -9.19
CA CYS A 416 11.78 3.03 -10.55
C CYS A 416 10.40 3.71 -10.62
N TRP A 417 9.59 3.60 -9.58
CA TRP A 417 8.24 4.18 -9.55
C TRP A 417 8.23 5.70 -9.54
N GLY A 418 9.29 6.33 -9.04
CA GLY A 418 9.45 7.79 -9.06
C GLY A 418 9.46 8.36 -10.48
N THR A 419 9.60 7.51 -11.50
CA THR A 419 9.57 7.89 -12.92
C THR A 419 8.24 7.62 -13.63
N CYS A 420 7.27 7.01 -12.93
CA CYS A 420 6.02 6.53 -13.51
C CYS A 420 4.89 7.51 -13.18
N HIS A 421 4.55 8.38 -14.13
CA HIS A 421 3.53 9.41 -13.97
C HIS A 421 2.22 9.06 -14.67
N ALA A 422 1.12 9.65 -14.21
CA ALA A 422 -0.22 9.41 -14.71
C ALA A 422 -0.44 9.91 -16.16
N ASP A 423 0.42 10.80 -16.63
CA ASP A 423 0.36 11.51 -17.92
C ASP A 423 1.36 11.02 -18.98
N ILE A 424 2.12 9.94 -18.70
CA ILE A 424 2.99 9.32 -19.71
C ILE A 424 2.17 8.46 -20.67
N ASN A 425 2.80 8.09 -21.80
CA ASN A 425 2.17 7.27 -22.83
C ASN A 425 1.50 6.01 -22.26
N ALA A 426 0.25 5.79 -22.70
CA ALA A 426 -0.67 4.72 -22.35
C ALA A 426 -1.22 4.77 -20.91
N MET A 427 -0.99 5.86 -20.17
CA MET A 427 -1.57 6.09 -18.84
C MET A 427 -2.83 6.97 -18.92
N PRO A 428 -3.70 6.94 -17.89
CA PRO A 428 -5.04 7.53 -17.98
C PRO A 428 -5.12 9.04 -18.26
N PHE A 429 -4.04 9.79 -18.01
CA PHE A 429 -3.98 11.24 -18.21
C PHE A 429 -3.00 11.64 -19.33
N GLU A 430 -2.66 10.72 -20.22
CA GLU A 430 -1.84 11.01 -21.40
C GLU A 430 -2.45 12.19 -22.19
N PRO A 431 -1.68 13.24 -22.48
CA PRO A 431 -2.14 14.34 -23.34
C PRO A 431 -2.29 13.87 -24.79
N GLU A 432 -3.28 14.42 -25.50
CA GLU A 432 -3.44 14.16 -26.93
C GLU A 432 -2.14 14.48 -27.70
N ASN A 433 -1.81 13.65 -28.69
CA ASN A 433 -0.56 13.79 -29.43
C ASN A 433 -0.46 15.13 -30.16
N GLU A 434 -1.58 15.65 -30.68
CA GLU A 434 -1.66 16.97 -31.29
C GLU A 434 -1.31 18.09 -30.29
N VAL A 435 -1.68 17.92 -29.01
CA VAL A 435 -1.36 18.87 -27.94
C VAL A 435 0.13 18.79 -27.59
N LEU A 436 0.69 17.58 -27.47
CA LEU A 436 2.12 17.38 -27.23
C LEU A 436 2.96 18.00 -28.35
N MET A 437 2.71 17.60 -29.59
CA MET A 437 3.46 18.03 -30.77
C MET A 437 3.26 19.52 -31.10
N GLY A 438 2.11 20.09 -30.75
CA GLY A 438 1.81 21.52 -30.92
C GLY A 438 2.40 22.42 -29.83
N SER A 439 2.91 21.85 -28.74
CA SER A 439 3.48 22.63 -27.63
C SER A 439 4.88 23.19 -27.94
N ASP A 440 5.27 24.27 -27.26
CA ASP A 440 6.65 24.75 -27.33
C ASP A 440 7.66 23.75 -26.75
N LEU A 441 7.20 22.79 -25.95
CA LEU A 441 8.04 21.73 -25.38
C LEU A 441 8.50 20.72 -26.44
N ALA A 442 7.78 20.55 -27.55
CA ALA A 442 8.19 19.68 -28.65
C ALA A 442 9.50 20.13 -29.35
N LYS A 443 9.97 21.36 -29.07
CA LYS A 443 11.28 21.87 -29.52
C LYS A 443 12.42 21.44 -28.58
N ARG A 444 12.10 20.97 -27.37
CA ARG A 444 13.02 20.69 -26.27
C ARG A 444 13.00 19.21 -25.84
N LEU A 445 11.89 18.51 -26.08
CA LEU A 445 11.67 17.10 -25.77
C LEU A 445 11.27 16.31 -27.03
N ASP A 446 11.56 15.02 -27.05
CA ASP A 446 11.15 14.09 -28.09
C ASP A 446 9.79 13.44 -27.75
N PHE A 447 8.75 13.92 -28.41
CA PHE A 447 7.39 13.36 -28.31
C PHE A 447 7.03 12.42 -29.45
N SER A 448 7.98 11.98 -30.29
CA SER A 448 7.69 11.08 -31.42
C SER A 448 7.05 9.75 -31.00
N GLY A 449 7.36 9.28 -29.78
CA GLY A 449 6.75 8.13 -29.13
C GLY A 449 5.80 8.49 -27.99
N GLY A 450 5.28 9.72 -27.94
CA GLY A 450 4.51 10.26 -26.82
C GLY A 450 5.40 10.68 -25.63
N LEU A 451 4.78 11.18 -24.55
CA LEU A 451 5.50 11.53 -23.33
C LEU A 451 6.03 10.27 -22.65
N THR A 452 7.33 10.24 -22.37
CA THR A 452 7.97 9.13 -21.66
C THR A 452 8.21 9.46 -20.19
N LYS A 453 8.82 8.52 -19.46
CA LYS A 453 9.16 8.66 -18.04
C LYS A 453 9.96 9.94 -17.77
N TYR A 454 9.69 10.61 -16.65
CA TYR A 454 10.40 11.79 -16.15
C TYR A 454 10.43 11.77 -14.63
N ILE A 455 11.20 12.64 -13.98
CA ILE A 455 11.26 12.79 -12.51
C ILE A 455 10.90 14.21 -12.06
N THR A 456 10.59 14.36 -10.78
CA THR A 456 10.15 15.61 -10.15
C THR A 456 11.09 16.79 -10.39
N GLU A 457 12.40 16.54 -10.41
CA GLU A 457 13.45 17.54 -10.62
C GLU A 457 13.31 18.27 -11.95
N SER A 458 12.72 17.61 -12.95
CA SER A 458 12.52 18.22 -14.26
C SER A 458 11.30 19.14 -14.33
N ARG A 459 10.44 19.13 -13.30
CA ARG A 459 9.16 19.85 -13.28
C ARG A 459 9.15 20.96 -12.24
N THR A 460 8.43 22.04 -12.53
CA THR A 460 8.17 23.10 -11.55
C THR A 460 7.08 22.71 -10.55
N ASP A 461 6.16 21.84 -10.97
CA ASP A 461 5.05 21.30 -10.16
C ASP A 461 4.54 20.00 -10.78
N ILE A 462 3.90 19.15 -9.97
CA ILE A 462 3.21 17.92 -10.40
C ILE A 462 1.83 17.91 -9.73
N GLU A 463 0.76 17.85 -10.52
CA GLU A 463 -0.61 17.77 -10.01
C GLU A 463 -0.89 16.37 -9.46
N LEU A 464 -0.82 16.23 -8.13
CA LEU A 464 -1.05 14.97 -7.40
C LEU A 464 -2.51 14.75 -7.01
N LYS A 465 -3.35 15.80 -7.05
CA LYS A 465 -4.66 15.78 -6.38
C LYS A 465 -5.83 15.68 -7.37
N GLY A 466 -5.66 16.14 -8.60
CA GLY A 466 -6.71 16.09 -9.63
C GLY A 466 -7.95 16.92 -9.27
N ARG A 467 -7.78 17.92 -8.39
CA ARG A 467 -8.89 18.71 -7.84
C ARG A 467 -9.68 19.38 -8.96
N ARG A 468 -11.01 19.32 -8.86
CA ARG A 468 -11.94 19.92 -9.84
C ARG A 468 -11.75 19.36 -11.26
N GLY A 469 -11.39 18.07 -11.37
CA GLY A 469 -11.24 17.38 -12.65
C GLY A 469 -9.95 17.72 -13.41
N LYS A 470 -8.95 18.29 -12.72
CA LYS A 470 -7.64 18.50 -13.32
C LYS A 470 -6.99 17.17 -13.67
N ALA A 471 -6.29 17.13 -14.81
CA ALA A 471 -5.43 16.02 -15.15
C ALA A 471 -4.27 15.90 -14.14
N LEU A 472 -3.95 14.66 -13.75
CA LEU A 472 -2.79 14.35 -12.93
C LEU A 472 -1.50 14.44 -13.76
N GLY A 473 -0.38 14.70 -13.11
CA GLY A 473 0.93 14.78 -13.74
C GLY A 473 1.45 16.21 -13.91
N GLY A 474 2.48 16.36 -14.74
CA GLY A 474 3.25 17.60 -14.87
C GLY A 474 3.93 17.77 -16.23
N TRP A 475 3.43 17.13 -17.29
CA TRP A 475 4.04 17.17 -18.63
C TRP A 475 4.32 18.59 -19.14
N ASP A 476 3.44 19.55 -18.83
CA ASP A 476 3.52 20.94 -19.30
C ASP A 476 4.31 21.87 -18.35
N LYS A 477 4.91 21.31 -17.28
CA LYS A 477 5.61 22.05 -16.23
C LYS A 477 7.13 21.92 -16.31
N LEU A 478 7.68 21.76 -17.51
CA LEU A 478 9.12 21.58 -17.72
C LEU A 478 9.91 22.80 -17.22
N ARG A 479 10.95 22.55 -16.42
CA ARG A 479 11.92 23.57 -15.98
C ARG A 479 12.73 24.14 -17.14
N SER A 480 13.52 25.19 -16.88
CA SER A 480 14.43 25.76 -17.89
C SER A 480 15.60 24.82 -18.24
N ASP A 481 16.18 24.97 -19.43
CA ASP A 481 17.33 24.12 -19.85
C ASP A 481 18.54 24.25 -18.92
N ALA A 482 18.75 25.44 -18.33
CA ALA A 482 19.82 25.67 -17.36
C ALA A 482 19.60 24.89 -16.06
N GLU A 483 18.36 24.81 -15.57
CA GLU A 483 18.01 24.01 -14.40
C GLU A 483 18.16 22.51 -14.68
N LEU A 484 17.75 22.06 -15.88
CA LEU A 484 17.90 20.65 -16.28
C LEU A 484 19.38 20.26 -16.39
N ALA A 485 20.22 21.11 -17.00
CA ALA A 485 21.66 20.90 -17.06
C ALA A 485 22.28 20.82 -15.65
N THR A 486 21.87 21.73 -14.75
CA THR A 486 22.32 21.71 -13.34
C THR A 486 21.93 20.42 -12.63
N ALA A 487 20.71 19.89 -12.88
CA ALA A 487 20.26 18.63 -12.31
C ALA A 487 21.15 17.46 -12.78
N VAL A 488 21.48 17.39 -14.07
CA VAL A 488 22.40 16.38 -14.61
C VAL A 488 23.79 16.50 -13.98
N GLU A 489 24.35 17.71 -13.92
CA GLU A 489 25.66 17.97 -13.30
C GLU A 489 25.70 17.61 -11.80
N SER A 490 24.54 17.62 -11.14
CA SER A 490 24.38 17.28 -9.72
C SER A 490 23.96 15.83 -9.48
N ASN A 491 24.06 14.96 -10.49
CA ASN A 491 23.63 13.55 -10.43
C ASN A 491 22.14 13.33 -10.07
N LYS A 492 21.28 14.31 -10.37
CA LYS A 492 19.84 14.21 -10.16
C LYS A 492 19.15 13.68 -11.40
N PHE A 493 19.44 12.42 -11.70
CA PHE A 493 18.83 11.63 -12.77
C PHE A 493 18.75 10.17 -12.35
N MET A 494 17.92 9.38 -13.04
CA MET A 494 17.92 7.92 -12.88
C MET A 494 18.54 7.29 -14.12
N ASP A 495 19.70 6.67 -13.96
CA ASP A 495 20.36 5.84 -14.97
C ASP A 495 19.46 4.65 -15.31
N ILE A 496 19.35 4.32 -16.59
CA ILE A 496 18.54 3.19 -17.08
C ILE A 496 19.31 2.38 -18.13
N VAL A 497 19.44 1.08 -17.85
CA VAL A 497 19.92 0.09 -18.83
C VAL A 497 18.77 -0.81 -19.23
N ARG A 498 18.63 -1.10 -20.53
CA ARG A 498 17.60 -1.98 -21.07
C ARG A 498 18.16 -2.98 -22.09
N TYR A 499 17.83 -4.24 -21.90
CA TYR A 499 18.10 -5.31 -22.85
C TYR A 499 16.82 -5.76 -23.56
N LYS A 500 16.93 -5.98 -24.88
CA LYS A 500 15.89 -6.49 -25.75
C LYS A 500 16.30 -7.86 -26.31
N ALA A 501 15.65 -8.93 -25.86
CA ALA A 501 16.15 -10.29 -26.12
C ALA A 501 16.08 -10.73 -27.57
N GLY A 502 15.05 -10.33 -28.31
CA GLY A 502 14.91 -10.75 -29.70
C GLY A 502 15.88 -10.04 -30.64
N GLU A 503 16.15 -8.77 -30.35
CA GLU A 503 17.15 -7.97 -31.07
C GLU A 503 18.59 -8.25 -30.62
N GLY A 504 18.79 -8.86 -29.45
CA GLY A 504 20.12 -9.00 -28.82
C GLY A 504 20.76 -7.64 -28.51
N LYS A 505 19.94 -6.61 -28.29
CA LYS A 505 20.38 -5.21 -28.20
C LYS A 505 20.33 -4.71 -26.76
N VAL A 506 21.41 -4.05 -26.34
CA VAL A 506 21.48 -3.28 -25.09
C VAL A 506 21.35 -1.79 -25.41
N GLU A 507 20.52 -1.10 -24.66
CA GLU A 507 20.27 0.32 -24.74
C GLU A 507 20.52 0.93 -23.35
N ASP A 508 21.03 2.15 -23.32
CA ASP A 508 21.47 2.82 -22.11
C ASP A 508 21.24 4.33 -22.19
N GLY A 509 21.05 4.95 -21.03
CA GLY A 509 20.89 6.38 -20.87
C GLY A 509 20.30 6.75 -19.51
N TYR A 510 19.48 7.79 -19.44
CA TYR A 510 18.93 8.26 -18.17
C TYR A 510 17.53 8.86 -18.31
N ILE A 511 16.90 9.05 -17.16
CA ILE A 511 15.61 9.70 -17.00
C ILE A 511 15.81 10.98 -16.19
N LEU A 512 15.43 12.11 -16.79
CA LEU A 512 15.26 13.39 -16.12
C LEU A 512 13.96 14.05 -16.59
N ALA A 513 14.00 14.72 -17.75
CA ALA A 513 12.85 15.40 -18.34
C ALA A 513 12.00 14.50 -19.23
N GLU A 514 12.65 13.47 -19.78
CA GLU A 514 12.14 12.38 -20.59
C GLU A 514 13.11 11.19 -20.42
N ARG A 515 12.74 10.02 -20.95
CA ARG A 515 13.65 8.87 -21.03
C ARG A 515 14.52 9.00 -22.28
N GLN A 516 15.80 9.30 -22.07
CA GLN A 516 16.81 9.38 -23.12
C GLN A 516 17.60 8.08 -23.18
N MET A 517 17.66 7.46 -24.36
CA MET A 517 18.44 6.24 -24.63
C MET A 517 19.55 6.55 -25.66
N HIS A 518 20.33 7.60 -25.41
CA HIS A 518 21.40 8.11 -26.29
C HIS A 518 22.64 7.21 -26.34
N GLY A 519 22.65 6.13 -25.55
CA GLY A 519 23.80 5.25 -25.37
C GLY A 519 24.74 5.78 -24.29
N GLY A 520 25.21 4.88 -23.43
CA GLY A 520 26.19 5.14 -22.37
C GLY A 520 27.21 3.99 -22.29
N GLN A 521 27.71 3.68 -21.09
CA GLN A 521 28.53 2.49 -20.84
C GLN A 521 27.70 1.24 -20.46
N GLY A 522 26.53 1.11 -21.08
CA GLY A 522 25.43 0.15 -20.89
C GLY A 522 25.73 -1.34 -20.85
N GLY A 523 27.00 -1.73 -20.92
CA GLY A 523 27.42 -3.08 -20.60
C GLY A 523 27.17 -4.10 -21.68
N GLU A 524 27.62 -5.31 -21.39
CA GLU A 524 27.40 -6.51 -22.19
C GLU A 524 26.28 -7.33 -21.54
N VAL A 525 25.39 -7.90 -22.34
CA VAL A 525 24.32 -8.78 -21.84
C VAL A 525 24.34 -10.10 -22.57
N SER A 526 24.24 -11.18 -21.81
CA SER A 526 23.99 -12.54 -22.30
C SER A 526 22.65 -13.01 -21.76
N ALA A 527 21.80 -13.55 -22.63
CA ALA A 527 20.49 -14.08 -22.25
C ALA A 527 20.27 -15.46 -22.84
N THR A 528 19.85 -16.40 -22.00
CA THR A 528 19.55 -17.77 -22.40
C THR A 528 18.21 -18.20 -21.82
N LEU A 529 17.45 -18.96 -22.60
CA LEU A 529 16.24 -19.62 -22.16
C LEU A 529 16.52 -21.13 -22.11
N ASN A 530 16.60 -21.69 -20.91
CA ASN A 530 16.87 -23.10 -20.69
C ASN A 530 15.79 -23.71 -19.81
N ASN A 531 15.16 -24.80 -20.27
CA ASN A 531 14.11 -25.52 -19.54
C ASN A 531 13.00 -24.59 -18.99
N GLY A 532 12.52 -23.65 -19.82
CA GLY A 532 11.47 -22.70 -19.44
C GLY A 532 11.90 -21.65 -18.40
N THR A 533 13.20 -21.45 -18.19
CA THR A 533 13.74 -20.41 -17.31
C THR A 533 14.64 -19.47 -18.09
N TRP A 534 14.29 -18.18 -18.08
CA TRP A 534 15.17 -17.13 -18.58
C TRP A 534 16.32 -16.93 -17.58
N THR A 535 17.54 -16.81 -18.10
CA THR A 535 18.73 -16.39 -17.36
C THR A 535 19.40 -15.28 -18.14
N VAL A 536 19.46 -14.09 -17.55
CA VAL A 536 20.05 -12.89 -18.15
C VAL A 536 21.20 -12.42 -17.28
N VAL A 537 22.40 -12.41 -17.84
CA VAL A 537 23.63 -11.91 -17.18
C VAL A 537 23.98 -10.57 -17.80
N VAL A 538 24.08 -9.55 -16.96
CA VAL A 538 24.51 -8.19 -17.30
C VAL A 538 25.91 -7.98 -16.73
N LYS A 539 26.84 -7.50 -17.56
CA LYS A 539 28.15 -7.00 -17.17
C LYS A 539 28.20 -5.51 -17.47
N ARG A 540 28.29 -4.67 -16.45
CA ARG A 540 28.33 -3.21 -16.56
C ARG A 540 29.59 -2.69 -15.89
N LYS A 541 30.25 -1.68 -16.46
CA LYS A 541 31.38 -1.02 -15.78
C LYS A 541 30.92 -0.36 -14.48
N LEU A 542 31.79 -0.38 -13.48
CA LEU A 542 31.56 0.33 -12.21
C LEU A 542 31.65 1.83 -12.40
N LYS A 543 32.69 2.31 -13.08
CA LYS A 543 32.93 3.73 -13.36
C LYS A 543 32.53 4.06 -14.78
N SER A 544 31.69 5.08 -14.95
CA SER A 544 31.33 5.62 -16.25
C SER A 544 31.90 7.02 -16.46
N ASP A 545 32.30 7.29 -17.71
CA ASP A 545 32.69 8.61 -18.21
C ASP A 545 31.59 9.29 -19.04
N LYS A 546 30.40 8.69 -19.09
CA LYS A 546 29.26 9.18 -19.86
C LYS A 546 28.30 9.95 -18.97
N ALA A 547 27.79 11.06 -19.51
CA ALA A 547 26.77 11.85 -18.84
C ALA A 547 25.46 11.03 -18.76
N GLY A 548 24.87 11.00 -17.57
CA GLY A 548 23.66 10.22 -17.30
C GLY A 548 23.89 8.81 -16.77
N ASP A 549 25.15 8.38 -16.63
CA ASP A 549 25.46 7.07 -16.05
C ASP A 549 25.87 7.23 -14.57
N VAL A 550 25.30 6.40 -13.69
CA VAL A 550 25.69 6.38 -12.27
C VAL A 550 26.97 5.57 -12.09
N SER A 551 28.04 6.20 -11.62
CA SER A 551 29.23 5.46 -11.19
C SER A 551 29.00 4.79 -9.84
N ILE A 552 29.35 3.49 -9.74
CA ILE A 552 29.17 2.65 -8.58
C ILE A 552 30.51 2.53 -7.83
N GLU A 553 30.54 3.03 -6.62
CA GLU A 553 31.73 3.07 -5.77
C GLU A 553 31.54 2.18 -4.53
N PRO A 554 32.61 1.53 -4.03
CA PRO A 554 32.56 0.76 -2.79
C PRO A 554 32.03 1.58 -1.60
N GLY A 555 31.21 0.96 -0.75
CA GLY A 555 30.66 1.58 0.46
C GLY A 555 29.46 2.51 0.24
N THR A 556 29.03 2.76 -1.00
CA THR A 556 27.86 3.58 -1.32
C THR A 556 26.62 2.70 -1.56
N LEU A 557 25.47 3.14 -1.05
CA LEU A 557 24.16 2.51 -1.31
C LEU A 557 23.48 3.21 -2.48
N TYR A 558 23.11 2.44 -3.49
CA TYR A 558 22.41 2.92 -4.68
C TYR A 558 20.96 2.44 -4.67
N ASN A 559 20.07 3.29 -5.16
CA ASN A 559 18.67 2.94 -5.39
C ASN A 559 18.57 2.10 -6.65
N PHE A 560 18.04 0.89 -6.50
CA PHE A 560 17.91 -0.09 -7.56
C PHE A 560 16.47 -0.55 -7.71
N GLY A 561 16.02 -0.64 -8.95
CA GLY A 561 14.78 -1.31 -9.28
C GLY A 561 14.84 -1.80 -10.72
N PHE A 562 13.94 -2.71 -11.08
CA PHE A 562 13.92 -3.29 -12.40
C PHE A 562 12.50 -3.60 -12.87
N ALA A 563 12.37 -3.74 -14.17
CA ALA A 563 11.15 -4.07 -14.86
C ALA A 563 11.42 -5.14 -15.92
N ILE A 564 10.46 -6.05 -16.07
CA ILE A 564 10.49 -7.09 -17.08
C ILE A 564 9.22 -6.92 -17.90
N HIS A 565 9.39 -6.62 -19.18
CA HIS A 565 8.34 -6.88 -20.15
C HIS A 565 8.45 -8.36 -20.49
N ASP A 566 7.60 -9.19 -19.89
CA ASP A 566 7.45 -10.59 -20.31
C ASP A 566 6.40 -10.71 -21.41
N ASP A 567 6.33 -11.87 -22.05
CA ASP A 567 5.22 -12.22 -22.93
C ASP A 567 4.95 -11.20 -24.07
N TYR A 568 6.02 -10.75 -24.74
CA TYR A 568 5.91 -9.80 -25.86
C TYR A 568 5.21 -8.48 -25.50
N THR A 569 5.19 -8.11 -24.23
CA THR A 569 4.53 -6.88 -23.77
C THR A 569 5.37 -5.63 -24.03
N ASN A 570 4.71 -4.48 -24.04
CA ASN A 570 5.36 -3.19 -24.19
C ASN A 570 4.69 -2.11 -23.33
N GLY A 571 5.31 -0.93 -23.23
CA GLY A 571 4.75 0.21 -22.51
C GLY A 571 4.50 -0.11 -21.03
N ARG A 572 3.31 0.21 -20.52
CA ARG A 572 2.93 -0.03 -19.12
C ARG A 572 2.66 -1.49 -18.75
N TYR A 573 2.66 -2.41 -19.72
CA TYR A 573 2.31 -3.82 -19.51
C TYR A 573 3.43 -4.71 -18.92
N HIS A 574 4.46 -4.08 -18.35
CA HIS A 574 5.56 -4.78 -17.69
C HIS A 574 5.23 -5.19 -16.26
N HIS A 575 6.00 -6.14 -15.73
CA HIS A 575 6.11 -6.36 -14.30
C HIS A 575 7.25 -5.51 -13.75
N VAL A 576 7.08 -5.01 -12.54
CA VAL A 576 8.02 -4.10 -11.90
C VAL A 576 8.36 -4.58 -10.50
N SER A 577 9.59 -4.33 -10.07
CA SER A 577 10.01 -4.49 -8.69
C SER A 577 9.64 -3.26 -7.87
N PHE A 578 9.58 -3.39 -6.54
CA PHE A 578 9.72 -2.22 -5.67
C PHE A 578 11.16 -1.66 -5.72
N GLY A 579 11.42 -0.56 -5.01
CA GLY A 579 12.77 -0.04 -4.81
C GLY A 579 13.55 -0.85 -3.77
N TYR A 580 14.77 -1.23 -4.12
CA TYR A 580 15.74 -1.94 -3.29
C TYR A 580 17.06 -1.17 -3.26
N LYS A 581 17.98 -1.53 -2.36
CA LYS A 581 19.33 -1.00 -2.35
C LYS A 581 20.31 -1.98 -2.97
N LEU A 582 21.24 -1.45 -3.78
CA LEU A 582 22.38 -2.14 -4.34
C LEU A 582 23.68 -1.54 -3.79
N ALA A 583 24.64 -2.37 -3.43
CA ALA A 583 25.98 -1.93 -3.04
C ALA A 583 27.03 -2.99 -3.34
N LEU A 584 28.31 -2.58 -3.31
CA LEU A 584 29.46 -3.46 -3.39
C LEU A 584 29.93 -3.80 -1.98
N ASP A 585 30.08 -5.10 -1.69
CA ASP A 585 30.59 -5.64 -0.43
C ASP A 585 29.95 -5.02 0.84
N ASN A 586 28.63 -4.81 0.82
CA ASN A 586 27.87 -4.20 1.92
C ASN A 586 26.58 -4.97 2.22
N ASP A 587 26.59 -5.69 3.35
CA ASP A 587 25.46 -6.51 3.84
C ASP A 587 24.22 -5.69 4.23
N GLY A 588 24.32 -4.36 4.28
CA GLY A 588 23.16 -3.47 4.46
C GLY A 588 22.30 -3.30 3.21
N ALA A 589 22.76 -3.75 2.03
CA ALA A 589 22.00 -3.73 0.79
C ALA A 589 21.25 -5.04 0.57
N GLU A 590 20.01 -4.99 0.08
CA GLU A 590 19.28 -6.20 -0.30
C GLU A 590 19.91 -6.91 -1.51
N ILE A 591 20.58 -6.14 -2.37
CA ILE A 591 21.38 -6.64 -3.49
C ILE A 591 22.85 -6.29 -3.22
N ASN A 592 23.50 -7.14 -2.43
CA ASN A 592 24.93 -7.05 -2.17
C ASN A 592 25.72 -7.74 -3.29
N ALA A 593 26.44 -6.96 -4.09
CA ALA A 593 27.39 -7.50 -5.05
C ALA A 593 28.67 -7.88 -4.31
N THR A 594 29.02 -9.16 -4.29
CA THR A 594 30.24 -9.64 -3.63
C THR A 594 31.41 -9.69 -4.61
N LYS A 595 32.61 -9.41 -4.10
CA LYS A 595 33.83 -9.52 -4.91
C LYS A 595 34.13 -10.96 -5.36
N LEU A 596 34.41 -11.15 -6.65
CA LEU A 596 34.76 -12.43 -7.28
C LEU A 596 36.11 -13.01 -6.85
#